data_AF-A0A954I9E3-F1
#
_entry.id   AF-A0A954I9E3-F1
#
_cell.length_a   1.000
_cell.length_b   1.000
_cell.length_c   1.000
_cell.angle_alpha   90.00
_cell.angle_beta   90.00
_cell.angle_gamma   90.00
#
_symmetry.space_group_name_H-M   'P 1'
#
loop_
_entity.id
_entity.type
_entity.pdbx_description
1 polymer ?
#
loop_
_entity_poly.entity_id
_entity_poly.type
_entity_poly.pdbx_seq_one_letter_code
_entity_poly.pdbx_strand_id
1 'polypeptide(L)'
;MEPGKLPIIDSCDDCGACCQRTPVPPFAPGEEAAHEIPSEWANRIAARIAVGQEFDLLPCVWFDRETRRCCCYEIRPAACRAFEVGSDLCRLSRWDEGIDG
;
A
#
# COMPACT_ATOMS: atom_id res chain seq x y z
N MET A 1 -6.94 -1.82 -29.79
CA MET A 1 -6.06 -2.40 -28.76
C MET A 1 -6.24 -3.89 -28.86
N GLU A 2 -5.23 -4.61 -29.34
CA GLU A 2 -5.28 -6.07 -29.28
C GLU A 2 -5.24 -6.46 -27.79
N PRO A 3 -6.05 -7.43 -27.34
CA PRO A 3 -5.99 -7.92 -25.97
C PRO A 3 -4.69 -8.71 -25.79
N GLY A 4 -3.58 -7.98 -25.62
CA GLY A 4 -2.32 -8.54 -25.16
C GLY A 4 -2.60 -9.18 -23.81
N LYS A 5 -2.31 -10.47 -23.71
CA LYS A 5 -2.52 -11.26 -22.49
C LYS A 5 -1.77 -10.57 -21.35
N LEU A 6 -2.50 -9.92 -20.44
CA LEU A 6 -1.92 -9.22 -19.31
C LEU A 6 -1.01 -10.16 -18.51
N PRO A 7 0.07 -9.66 -17.90
CA PRO A 7 0.94 -10.47 -17.09
C PRO A 7 0.14 -11.18 -15.99
N ILE A 8 0.52 -12.43 -15.72
CA ILE A 8 0.05 -13.18 -14.55
C ILE A 8 0.80 -12.60 -13.35
N ILE A 9 0.06 -12.18 -12.34
CA ILE A 9 0.59 -11.62 -11.09
C ILE A 9 0.26 -12.65 -10.01
N ASP A 10 1.27 -13.37 -9.52
CA ASP A 10 1.11 -14.48 -8.58
C ASP A 10 1.64 -14.16 -7.17
N SER A 11 2.28 -13.00 -6.99
CA SER A 11 2.84 -12.57 -5.71
C SER A 11 2.77 -11.04 -5.51
N CYS A 12 2.80 -10.63 -4.23
CA CYS A 12 2.96 -9.22 -3.83
C CYS A 12 4.42 -8.77 -3.80
N ASP A 13 5.34 -9.60 -4.26
CA ASP A 13 6.76 -9.36 -4.12
C ASP A 13 7.23 -8.40 -5.22
N ASP A 14 7.92 -7.34 -4.82
CA ASP A 14 8.79 -6.51 -5.66
C ASP A 14 8.13 -5.45 -6.57
N CYS A 15 6.81 -5.24 -6.49
CA CYS A 15 6.15 -4.14 -7.22
C CYS A 15 5.83 -2.92 -6.36
N GLY A 16 5.42 -3.10 -5.11
CA GLY A 16 5.05 -2.00 -4.20
C GLY A 16 3.89 -1.10 -4.67
N ALA A 17 3.21 -1.45 -5.77
CA ALA A 17 2.37 -0.52 -6.54
C ALA A 17 1.26 0.13 -5.70
N CYS A 18 0.52 -0.67 -4.93
CA CYS A 18 -0.54 -0.15 -4.05
C CYS A 18 0.01 0.73 -2.91
N CYS A 19 1.23 0.45 -2.44
CA CYS A 19 1.87 1.21 -1.36
C CYS A 19 2.41 2.57 -1.83
N GLN A 20 2.67 2.76 -3.13
CA GLN A 20 3.23 4.02 -3.65
C GLN A 20 2.27 5.21 -3.63
N ARG A 21 0.96 4.96 -3.53
CA ARG A 21 -0.08 6.01 -3.53
C ARG A 21 -1.02 5.95 -2.32
N THR A 22 -0.61 5.25 -1.27
CA THR A 22 -1.38 5.05 -0.05
C THR A 22 -0.61 5.69 1.11
N PRO A 23 -0.77 7.00 1.39
CA PRO A 23 0.17 7.78 2.21
C PRO A 23 0.25 7.32 3.67
N VAL A 24 -0.83 6.75 4.19
CA VAL A 24 -0.94 6.11 5.50
C VAL A 24 -1.56 4.73 5.32
N PRO A 25 -1.30 3.74 6.21
CA PRO A 25 -1.96 2.45 6.13
C PRO A 25 -3.49 2.64 6.23
N PRO A 26 -4.27 2.00 5.35
CA PRO A 26 -5.73 2.20 5.26
C PRO A 26 -6.45 1.41 6.37
N PHE A 27 -6.27 1.86 7.61
CA PHE A 27 -7.00 1.33 8.76
C PHE A 27 -8.50 1.61 8.63
N ALA A 28 -9.32 0.60 8.94
CA ALA A 28 -10.72 0.84 9.24
C ALA A 28 -10.83 1.66 10.55
N PRO A 29 -11.91 2.42 10.76
CA PRO A 29 -12.06 3.22 11.98
C PRO A 29 -11.88 2.39 13.26
N GLY A 30 -10.87 2.72 14.07
CA GLY A 30 -10.57 2.05 15.33
C GLY A 30 -9.73 0.77 15.19
N GLU A 31 -9.35 0.38 13.98
CA GLU A 31 -8.47 -0.77 13.73
C GLU A 31 -7.04 -0.48 14.22
N GLU A 32 -6.56 0.74 14.03
CA GLU A 32 -5.22 1.19 14.45
C GLU A 32 -4.99 1.00 15.95
N ALA A 33 -6.04 1.10 16.78
CA ALA A 33 -5.97 0.90 18.23
C ALA A 33 -5.89 -0.59 18.63
N ALA A 34 -6.31 -1.50 17.74
CA ALA A 34 -6.20 -2.94 17.95
C ALA A 34 -4.81 -3.48 17.57
N HIS A 35 -3.98 -2.68 16.89
CA HIS A 35 -2.63 -3.04 16.52
C HIS A 35 -1.61 -2.43 17.48
N GLU A 36 -0.66 -3.25 17.96
CA GLU A 36 0.52 -2.78 18.68
C GLU A 36 1.54 -2.18 17.69
N ILE A 37 1.19 -1.03 17.10
CA ILE A 37 2.04 -0.33 16.13
C ILE A 37 3.25 0.25 16.88
N PRO A 38 4.50 -0.06 16.47
CA PRO A 38 5.67 0.57 17.06
C PRO A 38 5.60 2.10 17.00
N SER A 39 6.05 2.77 18.06
CA SER A 39 5.90 4.22 18.22
C SER A 39 6.49 5.02 17.06
N GLU A 40 7.60 4.56 16.48
CA GLU A 40 8.20 5.15 15.27
C GLU A 40 7.18 5.25 14.13
N TRP A 41 6.50 4.14 13.83
CA TRP A 41 5.52 4.08 12.75
C TRP A 41 4.26 4.87 13.08
N ALA A 42 3.77 4.78 14.32
CA ALA A 42 2.63 5.55 14.79
C ALA A 42 2.88 7.07 14.64
N ASN A 43 4.08 7.54 15.00
CA ASN A 43 4.47 8.94 14.87
C ASN A 43 4.48 9.41 13.40
N ARG A 44 4.95 8.57 12.47
CA ARG A 44 4.95 8.90 11.03
C ARG A 44 3.53 8.99 10.46
N ILE A 45 2.64 8.09 10.88
CA ILE A 45 1.21 8.12 10.51
C ILE A 45 0.57 9.41 11.04
N ALA A 46 0.74 9.69 12.33
CA ALA A 46 0.21 10.90 12.97
C ALA A 46 0.74 12.17 12.31
N ALA A 47 2.02 12.19 11.91
CA ALA A 47 2.61 13.32 11.21
C ALA A 47 1.93 13.61 9.86
N ARG A 48 1.60 12.58 9.06
CA ARG A 48 0.84 12.74 7.80
C ARG A 48 -0.55 13.33 8.05
N ILE A 49 -1.27 12.77 9.01
CA ILE A 49 -2.64 13.20 9.35
C ILE A 49 -2.65 14.63 9.89
N ALA A 50 -1.69 14.99 10.74
CA ALA A 50 -1.61 16.33 11.34
C ALA A 50 -1.44 17.45 10.30
N VAL A 51 -0.92 17.14 9.12
CA VAL A 51 -0.77 18.09 8.01
C VAL A 51 -1.76 17.86 6.86
N GLY A 52 -2.76 16.98 7.04
CA GLY A 52 -3.80 16.74 6.03
C GLY A 52 -3.35 15.94 4.80
N GLN A 53 -2.29 15.13 4.92
CA GLN A 53 -1.70 14.37 3.81
C GLN A 53 -2.19 12.92 3.72
N GLU A 54 -3.19 12.53 4.50
CA GLU A 54 -3.74 11.18 4.53
C GLU A 54 -4.50 10.78 3.24
N PHE A 55 -4.82 11.75 2.38
CA PHE A 55 -5.45 11.53 1.07
C PHE A 55 -4.56 11.92 -0.11
N ASP A 56 -3.32 12.35 0.14
CA ASP A 56 -2.37 12.72 -0.90
C ASP A 56 -1.84 11.47 -1.63
N LEU A 57 -1.40 11.67 -2.88
CA LEU A 57 -0.76 10.62 -3.67
C LEU A 57 0.72 10.46 -3.29
N LEU A 58 0.96 10.02 -2.05
CA LEU A 58 2.30 9.80 -1.50
C LEU A 58 2.49 8.34 -1.10
N PRO A 59 3.74 7.83 -1.08
CA PRO A 59 3.98 6.49 -0.59
C PRO A 59 3.67 6.34 0.88
N CYS A 60 3.20 5.14 1.22
CA CYS A 60 2.90 4.72 2.57
C CYS A 60 4.10 4.93 3.47
N VAL A 61 3.83 5.39 4.69
CA VAL A 61 4.87 5.47 5.73
C VAL A 61 5.54 4.13 6.00
N TRP A 62 4.89 3.00 5.73
CA TRP A 62 5.45 1.65 5.89
C TRP A 62 6.10 1.09 4.63
N PHE A 63 6.11 1.83 3.53
CA PHE A 63 6.70 1.37 2.28
C PHE A 63 8.21 1.55 2.29
N ASP A 64 8.94 0.44 2.14
CA ASP A 64 10.36 0.47 1.83
C ASP A 64 10.53 0.64 0.31
N ARG A 65 11.11 1.77 -0.09
CA ARG A 65 11.36 2.10 -1.50
C ARG A 65 12.50 1.30 -2.11
N GLU A 66 13.44 0.81 -1.31
CA GLU A 66 14.59 0.05 -1.79
C GLU A 66 14.18 -1.39 -2.10
N THR A 67 13.54 -2.05 -1.13
CA THR A 67 13.10 -3.45 -1.28
C THR A 67 11.73 -3.58 -1.96
N ARG A 68 10.98 -2.47 -2.09
CA ARG A 68 9.60 -2.41 -2.59
C ARG A 68 8.63 -3.27 -1.77
N ARG A 69 8.90 -3.44 -0.48
CA ARG A 69 8.10 -4.25 0.45
C ARG A 69 7.57 -3.41 1.61
N CYS A 70 6.59 -3.94 2.31
CA CYS A 70 6.05 -3.30 3.51
C CYS A 70 6.91 -3.64 4.73
N CYS A 71 7.39 -2.63 5.45
CA CYS A 71 8.15 -2.79 6.69
C CYS A 71 7.32 -3.40 7.85
N CYS A 72 6.00 -3.33 7.75
CA CYS A 72 5.05 -3.74 8.80
C CYS A 72 4.13 -4.88 8.32
N TYR A 73 4.68 -5.84 7.57
CA TYR A 73 3.89 -6.88 6.89
C TYR A 73 2.98 -7.69 7.83
N GLU A 74 3.49 -8.02 9.03
CA GLU A 74 2.79 -8.81 10.05
C GLU A 74 1.61 -8.09 10.71
N ILE A 75 1.62 -6.76 10.72
CA ILE A 75 0.59 -5.92 11.36
C ILE A 75 -0.20 -5.11 10.34
N ARG A 76 -0.23 -5.56 9.07
CA ARG A 76 -1.02 -4.92 8.02
C ARG A 76 -2.50 -4.77 8.41
N PRO A 77 -3.13 -3.64 8.07
CA PRO A 77 -4.57 -3.48 8.18
C PRO A 77 -5.32 -4.53 7.35
N ALA A 78 -6.56 -4.79 7.71
CA ALA A 78 -7.48 -5.68 7.05
C ALA A 78 -7.63 -5.33 5.57
N ALA A 79 -7.70 -4.04 5.22
CA ALA A 79 -7.75 -3.60 3.82
C ALA A 79 -6.52 -4.04 3.02
N CYS A 80 -5.31 -3.93 3.61
CA CYS A 80 -4.08 -4.41 2.96
C CYS A 80 -3.99 -5.95 2.88
N ARG A 81 -4.65 -6.69 3.78
CA ARG A 81 -4.69 -8.16 3.75
C ARG A 81 -5.74 -8.70 2.78
N ALA A 82 -6.87 -8.02 2.68
CA ALA A 82 -7.97 -8.36 1.78
C ALA A 82 -7.68 -7.96 0.33
N PHE A 83 -6.62 -7.18 0.09
CA PHE A 83 -6.21 -6.79 -1.26
C PHE A 83 -5.80 -8.01 -2.09
N GLU A 84 -6.61 -8.35 -3.08
CA GLU A 84 -6.39 -9.51 -3.94
C GLU A 84 -5.34 -9.23 -5.02
N VAL A 85 -4.31 -10.08 -5.07
CA VAL A 85 -3.24 -10.02 -6.08
C VAL A 85 -3.83 -10.32 -7.46
N GLY A 86 -3.51 -9.48 -8.44
CA GLY A 86 -4.00 -9.65 -9.82
C GLY A 86 -5.42 -9.18 -10.07
N SER A 87 -6.13 -8.70 -9.03
CA SER A 87 -7.42 -8.02 -9.17
C SER A 87 -7.33 -6.75 -10.03
N ASP A 88 -8.48 -6.24 -10.47
CA ASP A 88 -8.53 -4.99 -11.25
C ASP A 88 -7.88 -3.81 -10.50
N LEU A 89 -8.04 -3.74 -9.17
CA LEU A 89 -7.37 -2.72 -8.35
C LEU A 89 -5.85 -2.91 -8.32
N CYS A 90 -5.36 -4.14 -8.24
CA CYS A 90 -3.92 -4.44 -8.33
C CYS A 90 -3.35 -3.98 -9.68
N ARG A 91 -4.05 -4.27 -10.77
CA ARG A 91 -3.65 -3.85 -12.12
C ARG A 91 -3.71 -2.35 -12.30
N LEU A 92 -4.75 -1.70 -11.79
CA LEU A 92 -4.87 -0.25 -11.81
C LEU A 92 -3.71 0.41 -11.08
N SER A 93 -3.38 -0.04 -9.87
CA SER A 93 -2.22 0.48 -9.13
C SER A 93 -0.91 0.29 -9.88
N ARG A 94 -0.73 -0.84 -10.57
CA ARG A 94 0.47 -1.10 -11.38
C ARG A 94 0.53 -0.21 -12.62
N TRP A 95 -0.59 0.02 -13.29
CA TRP A 95 -0.69 0.93 -14.44
C TRP A 95 -0.43 2.39 -14.03
N ASP A 96 -1.02 2.81 -12.91
CA ASP A 96 -0.82 4.12 -12.28
C ASP A 96 0.65 4.43 -11.99
N GLU A 97 1.43 3.40 -11.66
CA GLU A 97 2.87 3.48 -11.41
C GLU A 97 3.72 3.17 -12.66
N GLY A 98 3.09 2.97 -13.83
CA GLY A 98 3.76 2.65 -15.09
C GLY A 98 4.46 1.29 -15.12
N ILE A 99 4.04 0.34 -14.28
CA ILE A 99 4.61 -1.01 -14.18
C ILE A 99 4.02 -1.93 -15.26
N ASP A 100 2.70 -1.92 -15.41
CA ASP A 100 1.99 -2.66 -16.46
C ASP A 100 1.59 -1.65 -17.55
N GLY A 101 2.31 -1.64 -18.66
CA GLY A 101 2.10 -0.76 -19.82
C GLY A 101 1.83 -1.53 -21.12
#